data_AF-A0A534W2V8-F1
#
_entry.id   AF-A0A534W2V8-F1
#
_cell.length_a   1.000
_cell.length_b   1.000
_cell.length_c   1.000
_cell.angle_alpha   90.00
_cell.angle_beta   90.00
_cell.angle_gamma   90.00
#
_symmetry.space_group_name_H-M   'P 1'
#
loop_
_entity.id
_entity.type
_entity.pdbx_description
1 polymer ?
#
loop_
_entity_poly.entity_id
_entity_poly.type
_entity_poly.pdbx_seq_one_letter_code
_entity_poly.pdbx_strand_id
1 'polypeptide(L)'
;MAFSVRFAESLRAPPELLARAHEVLLDVAESLENIPSTSGLWSAMQAGNAELNLGGWQFEYRVDPVLRRIVVVGARKLAGTRTG
;
A
#
# COMPACT_ATOMS: atom_id res chain seq x y z
N MET A 1 -9.79 11.90 -11.75
CA MET A 1 -10.24 10.57 -11.28
C MET A 1 -9.49 10.25 -10.00
N ALA A 2 -10.11 9.60 -9.02
CA ALA A 2 -9.43 9.24 -7.78
C ALA A 2 -8.44 8.09 -7.97
N PHE A 3 -7.48 7.93 -7.05
CA PHE A 3 -6.67 6.73 -7.01
C PHE A 3 -7.52 5.55 -6.49
N SER A 4 -7.48 4.42 -7.20
CA SER A 4 -8.15 3.18 -6.77
C SER A 4 -7.21 2.31 -5.93
N VAL A 5 -7.74 1.60 -4.92
CA VAL A 5 -6.97 0.63 -4.13
C VAL A 5 -7.39 -0.79 -4.52
N ARG A 6 -6.41 -1.66 -4.78
CA ARG A 6 -6.65 -3.08 -5.11
C ARG A 6 -5.70 -3.98 -4.34
N PHE A 7 -6.16 -5.19 -4.04
CA PHE A 7 -5.33 -6.26 -3.50
C PHE A 7 -5.07 -7.29 -4.60
N ALA A 8 -3.85 -7.84 -4.65
CA ALA A 8 -3.55 -8.97 -5.52
C ALA A 8 -4.41 -10.19 -5.15
N GLU A 9 -4.87 -10.94 -6.14
CA GLU A 9 -5.73 -12.12 -5.91
C GLU A 9 -5.05 -13.23 -5.09
N SER A 10 -3.72 -13.28 -5.16
CA SER A 10 -2.88 -14.20 -4.38
C SER A 10 -2.66 -13.76 -2.94
N LEU A 11 -3.07 -12.54 -2.56
CA LEU A 11 -2.82 -11.99 -1.23
C LEU A 11 -3.59 -12.78 -0.17
N ARG A 12 -2.93 -13.08 0.95
CA ARG A 12 -3.52 -13.79 2.08
C ARG A 12 -3.20 -13.04 3.37
N ALA A 13 -4.23 -12.49 4.01
CA ALA A 13 -4.20 -11.88 5.32
C ALA A 13 -5.60 -11.95 5.94
N PRO A 14 -5.74 -11.80 7.26
CA PRO A 14 -7.05 -11.76 7.91
C PRO A 14 -7.97 -10.68 7.31
N PRO A 15 -9.28 -10.97 7.07
CA PRO A 15 -10.19 -10.04 6.42
C PRO A 15 -10.31 -8.68 7.10
N GLU A 16 -10.29 -8.65 8.42
CA GLU A 16 -10.32 -7.42 9.23
C GLU A 16 -9.08 -6.56 9.01
N LEU A 17 -7.91 -7.18 8.82
CA LEU A 17 -6.69 -6.46 8.49
C LEU A 17 -6.68 -5.97 7.04
N LEU A 18 -7.26 -6.74 6.11
CA LEU A 18 -7.43 -6.28 4.72
C LEU A 18 -8.36 -5.07 4.65
N ALA A 19 -9.49 -5.09 5.38
CA ALA A 19 -10.39 -3.95 5.47
C ALA A 19 -9.67 -2.73 6.04
N ARG A 20 -8.91 -2.90 7.13
CA ARG A 20 -8.16 -1.80 7.74
C ARG A 20 -7.05 -1.26 6.84
N ALA A 21 -6.32 -2.15 6.15
CA ALA A 21 -5.31 -1.74 5.17
C ALA A 21 -5.95 -0.97 4.00
N HIS A 22 -7.14 -1.39 3.56
CA HIS A 22 -7.88 -0.71 2.51
C HIS A 22 -8.23 0.73 2.91
N GLU A 23 -8.80 0.92 4.11
CA GLU A 23 -9.12 2.25 4.64
C GLU A 23 -7.90 3.17 4.67
N VAL A 24 -6.78 2.71 5.25
CA VAL A 24 -5.55 3.51 5.34
C VAL A 24 -5.01 3.85 3.94
N LEU A 25 -5.08 2.91 3.00
CA LEU A 25 -4.62 3.16 1.63
C LEU A 25 -5.57 4.08 0.84
N LEU A 26 -6.84 4.19 1.21
CA LEU A 26 -7.75 5.21 0.67
C LEU A 26 -7.35 6.61 1.15
N ASP A 27 -6.98 6.78 2.42
CA ASP A 27 -6.47 8.06 2.93
C ASP A 27 -5.16 8.48 2.22
N VAL A 28 -4.28 7.50 1.94
CA VAL A 28 -3.08 7.72 1.12
C VAL A 28 -3.47 8.09 -0.31
N ALA A 29 -4.43 7.39 -0.90
CA ALA A 29 -4.92 7.65 -2.26
C ALA A 29 -5.45 9.09 -2.40
N GLU A 30 -6.20 9.59 -1.42
CA GLU A 30 -6.67 10.98 -1.36
C GLU A 30 -5.50 11.97 -1.27
N SER A 31 -4.52 11.68 -0.42
CA SER A 31 -3.31 12.52 -0.29
C SER A 31 -2.53 12.63 -1.59
N LEU A 32 -2.46 11.54 -2.37
CA LEU A 32 -1.78 11.50 -3.66
C LEU A 32 -2.49 12.33 -4.75
N GLU A 33 -3.77 12.67 -4.58
CA GLU A 33 -4.49 13.50 -5.56
C GLU A 33 -3.93 14.92 -5.65
N ASN A 34 -3.35 15.41 -4.56
CA ASN A 34 -2.80 16.75 -4.46
C ASN A 34 -1.37 16.87 -5.01
N ILE A 35 -0.78 15.76 -5.45
CA ILE A 35 0.60 15.74 -5.96
C ILE A 35 0.59 16.04 -7.47
N PRO A 36 1.30 17.08 -7.95
CA PRO A 36 1.39 17.38 -9.37
C PRO A 36 1.99 16.22 -10.17
N SER A 37 1.49 15.99 -11.40
CA SER A 37 1.98 14.91 -12.28
C SER A 37 3.47 15.05 -12.66
N THR A 38 4.01 16.27 -12.61
CA THR A 38 5.43 16.57 -12.86
C THR A 38 6.33 16.41 -11.63
N SER A 39 5.78 16.02 -10.48
CA SER A 39 6.53 15.85 -9.24
C SER A 39 7.57 14.73 -9.36
N GLY A 40 8.81 15.00 -8.92
CA GLY A 40 9.86 13.99 -8.81
C GLY A 40 9.54 12.88 -7.79
N LEU A 41 8.54 13.10 -6.91
CA LEU A 41 8.06 12.09 -5.97
C LEU A 41 7.62 10.81 -6.69
N TRP A 42 7.03 10.93 -7.87
CA TRP A 42 6.55 9.76 -8.63
C TRP A 42 7.68 8.82 -9.03
N SER A 43 8.87 9.34 -9.34
CA SER A 43 10.03 8.51 -9.65
C SER A 43 10.51 7.75 -8.41
N ALA A 44 10.50 8.38 -7.24
CA ALA A 44 10.85 7.73 -5.99
C ALA A 44 9.85 6.63 -5.61
N MET A 45 8.55 6.89 -5.77
CA MET A 45 7.49 5.91 -5.49
C MET A 45 7.52 4.71 -6.44
N GLN A 46 7.98 4.89 -7.68
CA GLN A 46 8.12 3.81 -8.65
C GLN A 46 9.42 3.01 -8.51
N ALA A 47 10.38 3.48 -7.71
CA ALA A 47 11.66 2.81 -7.52
C ALA A 47 11.56 1.51 -6.69
N GLY A 48 10.46 1.29 -5.97
CA GLY A 48 10.27 0.10 -5.15
C GLY A 48 8.86 -0.04 -4.59
N ASN A 49 8.67 -1.05 -3.74
CA ASN A 49 7.43 -1.23 -2.98
C ASN A 49 7.48 -0.33 -1.74
N ALA A 50 6.35 0.30 -1.43
CA ALA A 50 6.13 0.93 -0.14
C ALA A 50 5.56 -0.08 0.85
N GLU A 51 5.77 0.18 2.14
CA GLU A 51 5.33 -0.71 3.22
C GLU A 51 4.25 -0.05 4.07
N LEU A 52 3.30 -0.86 4.54
CA LEU A 52 2.27 -0.50 5.51
C LEU A 52 2.24 -1.53 6.63
N ASN A 53 2.59 -1.13 7.85
CA ASN A 53 2.61 -2.01 9.01
C ASN A 53 1.33 -1.84 9.84
N LEU A 54 0.55 -2.92 10.00
CA LEU A 54 -0.73 -2.92 10.71
C LEU A 54 -0.91 -4.22 11.51
N GLY A 55 -1.18 -4.12 12.81
CA GLY A 55 -1.59 -5.28 13.63
C GLY A 55 -0.59 -6.44 13.63
N GLY A 56 0.72 -6.16 13.58
CA GLY A 56 1.76 -7.20 13.49
C GLY A 56 1.89 -7.83 12.10
N TRP A 57 1.35 -7.19 11.06
CA TRP A 57 1.55 -7.53 9.66
C TRP A 57 2.25 -6.40 8.92
N GLN A 58 3.03 -6.77 7.92
CA GLN A 58 3.57 -5.85 6.93
C GLN A 58 2.90 -6.13 5.59
N PHE A 59 2.31 -5.10 5.01
CA PHE A 59 1.76 -5.08 3.67
C PHE A 59 2.71 -4.32 2.75
N GLU A 60 2.95 -4.87 1.56
CA GLU A 60 3.71 -4.21 0.52
C GLU A 60 2.77 -3.73 -0.58
N TYR A 61 2.91 -2.47 -0.99
CA TYR A 61 2.10 -1.89 -2.05
C TYR A 61 2.92 -1.08 -3.05
N ARG A 62 2.37 -0.94 -4.25
CA ARG A 62 2.92 -0.14 -5.34
C ARG A 62 1.92 0.93 -5.74
N VAL A 63 2.43 2.06 -6.19
CA VAL A 63 1.62 3.15 -6.75
C VAL A 63 1.90 3.26 -8.24
N ASP A 64 0.85 3.13 -9.04
CA ASP A 64 0.83 3.41 -10.46
C ASP A 64 0.16 4.77 -10.67
N PRO A 65 0.93 5.85 -10.90
CA PRO A 65 0.38 7.18 -11.11
C PRO A 65 -0.32 7.33 -12.46
N VAL A 66 -0.01 6.49 -13.46
CA VAL A 66 -0.60 6.54 -14.80
C VAL A 66 -2.00 5.94 -14.78
N LEU A 67 -2.14 4.73 -14.21
CA LEU A 67 -3.43 4.06 -14.03
C LEU A 67 -4.19 4.57 -12.79
N ARG A 68 -3.60 5.49 -12.02
CA ARG A 68 -4.12 6.02 -10.75
C ARG A 68 -4.59 4.90 -9.84
N ARG A 69 -3.64 4.02 -9.49
CA ARG A 69 -3.92 2.81 -8.72
C ARG A 69 -2.85 2.55 -7.67
N ILE A 70 -3.29 2.15 -6.50
CA ILE A 70 -2.48 1.52 -5.46
C ILE A 70 -2.77 0.02 -5.49
N VAL A 71 -1.73 -0.81 -5.60
CA VAL A 71 -1.86 -2.28 -5.60
C VAL A 71 -1.07 -2.85 -4.44
N VAL A 72 -1.76 -3.54 -3.53
CA VAL A 72 -1.13 -4.34 -2.49
C VAL A 72 -0.70 -5.67 -3.09
N VAL A 73 0.61 -5.89 -3.11
CA VAL A 73 1.26 -7.02 -3.80
C VAL A 73 1.77 -8.08 -2.83
N GLY A 74 1.95 -7.74 -1.55
CA GLY A 74 2.47 -8.65 -0.54
C GLY A 74 1.85 -8.38 0.83
N ALA A 75 1.71 -9.45 1.61
CA ALA A 75 1.34 -9.37 3.02
C ALA A 75 2.08 -10.48 3.75
N ARG A 76 2.75 -10.14 4.84
CA ARG A 76 3.40 -11.12 5.73
C ARG A 76 3.19 -10.75 7.18
N LYS A 77 3.03 -11.79 8.01
CA LYS A 77 3.01 -11.63 9.46
C LYS A 77 4.43 -11.32 9.91
N LEU A 78 4.59 -10.25 10.69
CA LEU A 78 5.86 -9.93 11.32
C LEU A 78 6.08 -10.97 12.42
N ALA A 79 7.18 -11.72 12.32
CA ALA A 79 7.61 -12.57 13.42
C ALA A 79 7.94 -11.63 14.58
N GLY A 80 7.27 -11.81 15.72
CA GLY A 80 7.64 -11.11 16.94
C GLY A 80 9.13 -11.35 17.17
N THR A 81 9.93 -10.29 17.22
CA THR A 81 11.33 -10.37 17.62
C THR A 81 11.36 -10.94 19.04
N ARG A 82 11.53 -12.27 19.12
CA ARG A 82 11.91 -12.95 20.34
C ARG A 82 13.40 -12.63 20.50
N THR A 83 13.70 -11.50 21.14
CA THR A 83 15.01 -11.28 21.74
C THR A 83 15.14 -12.34 22.83
N GLY A 84 15.87 -13.41 22.51
CA GLY A 84 16.35 -14.38 23.50
C GLY A 84 17.45 -13.79 24.36
#